data_AF-A0A1C2DD41-F1
#
_entry.id   AF-A0A1C2DD41-F1
#
_cell.length_a   1.000
_cell.length_b   1.000
_cell.length_c   1.000
_cell.angle_alpha   90.00
_cell.angle_beta   90.00
_cell.angle_gamma   90.00
#
_symmetry.space_group_name_H-M   'P 1'
#
loop_
_entity.id
_entity.type
_entity.pdbx_description
1 polymer ?
#
loop_
_entity_poly.entity_id
_entity_poly.type
_entity_poly.pdbx_seq_one_letter_code
_entity_poly.pdbx_strand_id
1 'polypeptide(L)'
;MPGESIGEYVRREIDGEIHKELISDAWFLITHSEDNKPRVDNGERWIYVQAQIDAIREDRSRSRGYPLRRVTIEFNKIGQPFPRLEPLPPLLASSQPAKHGK
;
A
#
# COMPACT_ATOMS: atom_id res chain seq x y z
N MET A 1 -10.90 -14.99 16.67
CA MET A 1 -10.67 -13.54 16.80
C MET A 1 -12.03 -12.88 17.01
N PRO A 2 -12.25 -12.09 18.07
CA PRO A 2 -13.56 -11.47 18.28
C PRO A 2 -13.73 -10.27 17.35
N GLY A 3 -14.78 -10.26 16.53
CA GLY A 3 -15.39 -9.02 15.99
C GLY A 3 -15.30 -8.73 14.49
N GLU A 4 -14.63 -9.52 13.66
CA GLU A 4 -14.60 -9.26 12.20
C GLU A 4 -15.85 -9.81 11.50
N SER A 5 -16.57 -8.98 10.76
CA SER A 5 -17.69 -9.42 9.93
C SER A 5 -17.20 -10.18 8.69
N ILE A 6 -18.02 -11.09 8.15
CA ILE A 6 -17.72 -11.81 6.90
C ILE A 6 -17.41 -10.84 5.75
N GLY A 7 -18.11 -9.70 5.69
CA GLY A 7 -17.87 -8.66 4.69
C GLY A 7 -16.49 -7.99 4.81
N GLU A 8 -16.00 -7.76 6.02
CA GLU A 8 -14.65 -7.23 6.25
C GLU A 8 -13.56 -8.22 5.86
N TYR A 9 -13.75 -9.50 6.18
CA TYR A 9 -12.85 -10.57 5.79
C TYR A 9 -12.70 -10.63 4.26
N VAL A 10 -13.82 -10.73 3.53
CA VAL A 10 -13.84 -10.82 2.07
C VAL A 10 -13.23 -9.56 1.43
N ARG A 11 -13.56 -8.36 1.96
CA ARG A 11 -12.96 -7.11 1.49
C ARG A 11 -11.45 -7.10 1.66
N ARG A 12 -10.95 -7.56 2.81
CA ARG A 12 -9.51 -7.63 3.07
C ARG A 12 -8.81 -8.63 2.15
N GLU A 13 -9.41 -9.79 1.88
CA GLU A 13 -8.84 -10.76 0.94
C GLU A 13 -8.76 -10.19 -0.47
N ILE A 14 -9.87 -9.67 -1.01
CA ILE A 14 -9.91 -9.08 -2.35
C ILE A 14 -8.92 -7.93 -2.47
N ASP A 15 -8.86 -7.05 -1.47
CA ASP A 15 -7.90 -5.97 -1.45
C ASP A 15 -6.45 -6.50 -1.45
N GLY A 16 -6.15 -7.51 -0.62
CA GLY A 16 -4.86 -8.18 -0.61
C GLY A 16 -4.47 -8.66 -2.01
N GLU A 17 -5.34 -9.44 -2.67
CA GLU A 17 -5.13 -9.97 -4.03
C GLU A 17 -4.84 -8.86 -5.05
N ILE A 18 -5.63 -7.79 -5.03
CA ILE A 18 -5.52 -6.67 -5.96
C ILE A 18 -4.13 -5.99 -5.89
N HIS A 19 -3.52 -5.95 -4.70
CA HIS A 19 -2.26 -5.26 -4.44
C HIS A 19 -1.03 -6.18 -4.39
N LYS A 20 -1.19 -7.52 -4.48
CA LYS A 20 -0.09 -8.49 -4.38
C LYS A 20 1.08 -8.15 -5.28
N GLU A 21 0.81 -7.83 -6.54
CA GLU A 21 1.85 -7.54 -7.52
C GLU A 21 2.57 -6.21 -7.21
N LEU A 22 1.83 -5.17 -6.80
CA LEU A 22 2.44 -3.89 -6.40
C LEU A 22 3.33 -4.06 -5.17
N ILE A 23 2.91 -4.88 -4.20
CA ILE A 23 3.73 -5.22 -3.02
C ILE A 23 4.99 -5.98 -3.44
N SER A 24 4.87 -6.91 -4.39
CA SER A 24 6.02 -7.66 -4.93
C SER A 24 7.02 -6.74 -5.64
N ASP A 25 6.54 -5.81 -6.47
CA ASP A 25 7.38 -4.81 -7.15
C ASP A 25 8.09 -3.91 -6.14
N ALA A 26 7.38 -3.47 -5.10
CA ALA A 26 7.97 -2.65 -4.04
C ALA A 26 9.06 -3.41 -3.27
N TRP A 27 8.85 -4.69 -2.95
CA TRP A 27 9.89 -5.54 -2.37
C TRP A 27 11.12 -5.64 -3.27
N PHE A 28 10.91 -5.90 -4.56
CA PHE A 28 12.00 -5.97 -5.53
C PHE A 28 12.81 -4.67 -5.58
N LEU A 29 12.15 -3.52 -5.65
CA LEU A 29 12.82 -2.22 -5.69
C LEU A 29 13.59 -1.91 -4.40
N ILE A 30 13.04 -2.28 -3.24
CA ILE A 30 13.73 -2.14 -1.95
C ILE A 30 15.00 -2.99 -1.94
N THR A 31 14.89 -4.29 -2.22
CA THR A 31 16.02 -5.22 -2.20
C THR A 31 17.08 -4.83 -3.23
N HIS A 32 16.68 -4.48 -4.45
CA HIS A 32 17.61 -4.07 -5.50
C HIS A 32 18.35 -2.77 -5.15
N SER A 33 17.70 -1.86 -4.43
CA SER A 33 18.29 -0.63 -3.92
C SER A 33 19.23 -0.87 -2.71
N GLU A 34 19.01 -1.94 -1.96
CA GLU A 34 19.94 -2.40 -0.92
C GLU A 34 21.20 -3.06 -1.50
N ASP A 35 21.05 -3.87 -2.54
CA ASP A 35 22.17 -4.54 -3.21
C ASP A 35 23.11 -3.53 -3.90
N ASN A 36 22.56 -2.41 -4.39
CA ASN A 36 23.30 -1.34 -5.06
C ASN A 36 23.55 -0.12 -4.16
N LYS A 37 23.55 -0.32 -2.83
CA LYS A 37 23.63 0.78 -1.86
C LYS A 37 24.88 1.64 -2.11
N PRO A 38 24.74 2.96 -2.36
CA PRO A 38 25.90 3.84 -2.42
C PRO A 38 26.62 3.83 -1.06
N ARG A 39 27.96 3.98 -1.07
CA ARG A 39 28.78 4.01 0.17
C ARG A 39 28.30 5.06 1.18
N VAL A 40 27.61 6.09 0.73
CA VAL A 40 26.95 7.11 1.55
C VAL A 40 25.46 7.11 1.20
N ASP A 41 24.61 6.80 2.18
CA ASP A 41 23.16 6.94 2.05
C ASP A 41 22.76 8.30 2.64
N ASN A 42 22.38 9.23 1.76
CA ASN A 42 21.93 10.58 2.13
C ASN A 42 20.40 10.67 2.29
N GLY A 43 19.69 9.53 2.29
CA GLY A 43 18.23 9.48 2.36
C GLY A 43 17.51 9.66 1.02
N GLU A 44 18.20 10.09 -0.04
CA GLU A 44 17.62 10.24 -1.39
C GLU A 44 17.23 8.89 -2.01
N ARG A 45 17.91 7.82 -1.56
CA ARG A 45 17.64 6.45 -2.01
C ARG A 45 16.18 6.05 -1.81
N TRP A 46 15.65 6.26 -0.61
CA TRP A 46 14.28 5.86 -0.29
C TRP A 46 13.25 6.79 -0.94
N ILE A 47 13.60 8.06 -1.16
CA ILE A 47 12.78 8.99 -1.95
C ILE A 47 12.66 8.49 -3.39
N TYR A 48 13.77 8.05 -4.00
CA TYR A 48 13.78 7.51 -5.35
C TYR A 48 12.98 6.21 -5.47
N VAL A 49 13.18 5.26 -4.54
CA VAL A 49 12.43 3.99 -4.50
C VAL A 49 10.94 4.28 -4.33
N GLN A 50 10.55 5.19 -3.44
CA GLN A 50 9.15 5.58 -3.24
C GLN A 50 8.53 6.17 -4.52
N ALA A 51 9.26 7.03 -5.23
CA ALA A 51 8.79 7.61 -6.49
C ALA A 51 8.56 6.54 -7.58
N GLN A 52 9.42 5.52 -7.66
CA GLN A 52 9.21 4.41 -8.59
C GLN A 52 7.99 3.55 -8.23
N ILE A 53 7.79 3.25 -6.94
CA ILE A 53 6.60 2.54 -6.46
C ILE A 53 5.33 3.34 -6.82
N ASP A 54 5.35 4.66 -6.60
CA ASP A 54 4.23 5.55 -6.92
C ASP A 54 3.94 5.57 -8.44
N ALA A 55 4.97 5.57 -9.29
CA ALA A 55 4.82 5.50 -10.75
C ALA A 55 4.22 4.16 -11.22
N ILE A 56 4.70 3.03 -10.68
CA ILE A 56 4.17 1.69 -10.99
C ILE A 56 2.70 1.58 -10.56
N ARG A 57 2.35 2.13 -9.39
CA ARG A 57 0.96 2.20 -8.91
C ARG A 57 0.08 2.95 -9.90
N GLU A 58 0.50 4.11 -10.38
CA GLU A 58 -0.28 4.91 -11.32
C GLU A 58 -0.50 4.20 -12.66
N ASP A 59 0.56 3.60 -13.23
CA ASP A 59 0.47 2.85 -14.48
C ASP A 59 -0.48 1.64 -14.36
N ARG A 60 -0.35 0.88 -13.27
CA ARG A 60 -1.23 -0.27 -12.98
C ARG A 60 -2.68 0.15 -12.73
N SER A 61 -2.89 1.25 -12.00
CA SER A 61 -4.24 1.78 -11.74
C SER A 61 -4.93 2.18 -13.04
N ARG A 62 -4.18 2.78 -13.98
CA ARG A 62 -4.69 3.16 -15.30
C ARG A 62 -4.96 1.94 -16.19
N SER A 63 -4.07 0.96 -16.21
CA SER A 63 -4.20 -0.21 -17.09
C SER A 63 -5.26 -1.21 -16.62
N ARG A 64 -5.45 -1.38 -15.31
CA ARG A 64 -6.40 -2.36 -14.76
C ARG A 64 -7.77 -1.77 -14.41
N GLY A 65 -7.91 -0.46 -14.37
CA GLY A 65 -9.19 0.23 -14.16
C GLY A 65 -9.74 0.15 -12.73
N TYR A 66 -8.91 -0.22 -11.75
CA TYR A 66 -9.25 -0.17 -10.33
C TYR A 66 -8.21 0.68 -9.58
N PRO A 67 -8.64 1.43 -8.54
CA PRO A 67 -7.72 2.23 -7.75
C PRO A 67 -6.82 1.33 -6.90
N LEU A 68 -5.50 1.51 -7.03
CA LEU A 68 -4.54 0.92 -6.11
C LEU A 68 -4.25 1.88 -4.96
N ARG A 69 -4.20 1.34 -3.75
CA ARG A 69 -3.72 2.04 -2.55
C ARG A 69 -2.22 2.28 -2.66
N ARG A 70 -1.76 3.31 -1.94
CA ARG A 70 -0.35 3.62 -1.88
C ARG A 70 0.39 2.55 -1.05
N VAL A 71 1.55 2.14 -1.57
CA VAL A 71 2.54 1.37 -0.83
C VAL A 71 3.64 2.34 -0.37
N THR A 72 3.89 2.39 0.93
CA THR A 72 4.96 3.18 1.54
C THR A 72 6.10 2.28 1.98
N ILE A 73 7.31 2.84 2.05
CA ILE A 73 8.46 2.16 2.64
C ILE A 73 8.49 2.48 4.13
N GLU A 74 8.41 1.45 4.96
CA GLU A 74 8.56 1.56 6.42
C GLU A 74 9.82 0.83 6.90
N PHE A 75 10.26 1.15 8.11
CA PHE A 75 11.45 0.55 8.72
C PHE A 75 11.07 -0.20 9.98
N ASN A 76 11.49 -1.46 10.09
CA ASN A 76 11.26 -2.25 11.28
C ASN A 76 12.19 -1.79 12.44
N LYS A 77 12.05 -2.40 13.62
CA LYS A 77 12.83 -2.04 14.82
C LYS A 77 14.34 -2.16 14.67
N ILE A 78 14.82 -2.95 13.70
CA ILE A 78 16.24 -3.13 13.40
C ILE A 78 16.70 -2.34 12.17
N GLY A 79 15.85 -1.42 11.67
CA GLY A 79 16.18 -0.54 10.55
C GLY A 79 16.10 -1.18 9.17
N GLN A 80 15.50 -2.37 9.04
CA GLN A 80 15.27 -2.97 7.72
C GLN A 80 14.03 -2.36 7.05
N PRO A 81 14.15 -1.95 5.78
CA PRO A 81 13.04 -1.43 4.99
C PRO A 81 12.08 -2.56 4.61
N PHE A 82 10.78 -2.26 4.60
CA PHE A 82 9.75 -3.15 4.07
C PHE A 82 8.61 -2.34 3.46
N PRO A 83 7.93 -2.85 2.42
CA PRO A 83 6.77 -2.20 1.85
C PRO A 83 5.56 -2.41 2.75
N ARG A 84 4.78 -1.35 2.97
CA ARG A 84 3.51 -1.39 3.67
C ARG A 84 2.42 -0.75 2.84
N LEU A 85 1.33 -1.47 2.66
CA LEU A 85 0.14 -0.92 2.04
C LEU A 85 -0.56 0.01 3.05
N GLU A 86 -0.98 1.20 2.62
CA GLU A 86 -1.78 2.10 3.46
C GLU A 86 -2.99 1.36 4.04
N PRO A 87 -3.56 1.76 5.20
CA PRO A 87 -4.72 1.10 5.79
C PRO A 87 -5.95 1.14 4.88
N LEU A 88 -6.86 0.17 5.06
CA LEU A 88 -8.13 0.21 4.31
C LEU A 88 -8.90 1.43 4.80
N PRO A 89 -9.50 2.23 3.90
CA PRO A 89 -10.40 3.26 4.37
C PRO A 89 -11.50 2.58 5.18
N PRO A 90 -11.92 3.19 6.32
CA PRO A 90 -12.96 2.62 7.15
C PRO A 90 -14.16 2.30 6.26
N LEU A 91 -14.85 1.19 6.52
CA LEU A 91 -16.19 1.01 5.97
C LEU A 91 -16.96 2.25 6.42
N LEU A 92 -17.21 3.20 5.50
CA LEU A 92 -18.15 4.27 5.77
C LEU A 92 -19.38 3.55 6.29
N ALA A 93 -19.79 3.84 7.53
CA ALA A 93 -21.03 3.33 8.05
C ALA A 93 -22.10 3.77 7.06
N SER A 94 -22.51 2.85 6.18
CA SER A 94 -23.61 3.05 5.25
C SER A 94 -24.90 3.05 6.07
N SER A 95 -25.08 4.03 6.96
CA SER A 95 -26.25 4.27 7.81
C SER A 95 -26.04 5.54 8.65
N GLN A 96 -25.77 6.68 8.03
CA GLN A 96 -26.54 7.85 8.45
C GLN A 96 -27.51 8.11 7.30
N PRO A 97 -28.82 7.83 7.46
CA PRO A 97 -29.78 8.49 6.59
C PRO A 97 -29.51 9.99 6.74
N ALA A 98 -29.28 10.67 5.62
CA ALA A 98 -29.39 12.11 5.58
C ALA A 98 -30.67 12.47 6.32
N LYS A 99 -30.56 13.17 7.45
CA LYS A 99 -31.73 13.71 8.15
C LYS A 99 -32.41 14.65 7.17
N HIS A 100 -33.40 14.14 6.46
CA HIS A 100 -34.36 14.89 5.70
C HIS A 100 -35.54 15.19 6.65
N GLY A 101 -35.83 16.47 6.85
CA GLY A 101 -36.97 16.97 7.63
C GLY A 101 -36.71 17.00 9.15
N LYS A 102 -37.01 18.09 9.86
CA LYS A 102 -38.05 19.11 9.64
C LYS A 102 -37.52 20.52 9.86
#